data_AF-A0A7K4EBC5-F1
#
_entry.id   AF-A0A7K4EBC5-F1
#
_cell.length_a   1.000
_cell.length_b   1.000
_cell.length_c   1.000
_cell.angle_alpha   90.00
_cell.angle_beta   90.00
_cell.angle_gamma   90.00
#
_symmetry.space_group_name_H-M   'P 1'
#
loop_
_entity.id
_entity.type
_entity.pdbx_description
1 polymer ?
#
loop_
_entity_poly.entity_id
_entity_poly.type
_entity_poly.pdbx_seq_one_letter_code
_entity_poly.pdbx_strand_id
1 'polypeptide(L)'
;MIKDDEMEQGSTDANKNFSVRYKELDIEDGGWPSGEDKLSRRKEIENLTPLLVNAQAPLVICLDAPWGAGKTTFVRLWSEYLRTINVANLYLNAWESDFAEDPLLPLISTLDKWISAELDESKAKAAWSKAKKVVPGILKSTAVAAAKAASFGLLDIDKEIEKLAADVVGAAVGDVVDRFNVKQKSLEQFKKQLSIALEGCLTAKKTS
;
A
#
# COMPACT_ATOMS: atom_id res chain seq x y z
N MET A 1 8.92 65.66 -44.08
CA MET A 1 9.84 65.13 -43.06
C MET A 1 8.99 64.86 -41.83
N ILE A 2 8.26 63.74 -41.77
CA ILE A 2 8.69 62.37 -41.45
C ILE A 2 9.38 62.32 -40.08
N LYS A 3 8.65 61.85 -39.05
CA LYS A 3 8.85 60.59 -38.29
C LYS A 3 7.99 60.70 -37.02
N ASP A 4 6.82 60.07 -36.98
CA ASP A 4 6.56 58.64 -36.76
C ASP A 4 6.54 58.29 -35.27
N ASP A 5 5.44 57.65 -34.88
CA ASP A 5 5.06 57.12 -33.58
C ASP A 5 6.10 56.15 -33.00
N GLU A 6 6.37 56.26 -31.69
CA GLU A 6 6.85 55.15 -30.86
C GLU A 6 6.12 55.22 -29.51
N MET A 7 4.95 54.58 -29.43
CA MET A 7 4.71 53.27 -28.80
C MET A 7 4.92 53.24 -27.29
N GLU A 8 3.79 53.31 -26.56
CA GLU A 8 3.64 52.78 -25.20
C GLU A 8 4.18 51.34 -25.16
N GLN A 9 5.30 51.14 -24.47
CA GLN A 9 5.72 49.80 -24.08
C GLN A 9 4.79 49.31 -22.98
N GLY A 10 3.71 48.65 -23.40
CA GLY A 10 2.95 47.75 -22.56
C GLY A 10 3.92 46.79 -21.88
N SER A 11 3.91 46.79 -20.55
CA SER A 11 4.57 45.78 -19.74
C SER A 11 3.99 44.42 -20.16
N THR A 12 4.76 43.68 -20.94
CA THR A 12 4.43 42.31 -21.31
C THR A 12 4.45 41.50 -20.03
N ASP A 13 3.26 41.29 -19.45
CA ASP A 13 3.05 40.35 -18.36
C ASP A 13 3.65 39.01 -18.79
N ALA A 14 4.82 38.72 -18.22
CA ALA A 14 5.56 37.51 -18.48
C ALA A 14 4.61 36.33 -18.26
N ASN A 15 4.43 35.53 -19.31
CA ASN A 15 3.63 34.32 -19.34
C ASN A 15 3.95 33.45 -18.11
N LYS A 16 3.19 33.63 -17.03
CA LYS A 16 3.28 32.80 -15.83
C LYS A 16 2.77 31.44 -16.25
N ASN A 17 3.71 30.55 -16.55
CA ASN A 17 3.43 29.14 -16.77
C ASN A 17 2.62 28.62 -15.58
N PHE A 18 1.31 28.49 -15.77
CA PHE A 18 0.42 27.93 -14.78
C PHE A 18 0.69 26.43 -14.76
N SER A 19 1.50 25.97 -13.80
CA SER A 19 1.66 24.55 -13.56
C SER A 19 0.34 24.01 -12.99
N VAL A 20 -0.42 23.31 -13.83
CA VAL A 20 -1.65 22.60 -13.40
C VAL A 20 -1.30 21.48 -12.41
N ARG A 21 -0.04 21.02 -12.40
CA ARG A 21 0.45 20.04 -11.43
C ARG A 21 0.91 20.73 -10.16
N TYR A 22 0.19 20.47 -9.08
CA TYR A 22 0.67 20.79 -7.74
C TYR A 22 1.94 19.96 -7.47
N LYS A 23 3.00 20.59 -6.96
CA LYS A 23 4.18 19.85 -6.49
C LYS A 23 3.70 18.90 -5.40
N GLU A 24 4.04 17.62 -5.54
CA GLU A 24 3.72 16.64 -4.52
C GLU A 24 4.45 17.00 -3.22
N LEU A 25 3.81 16.74 -2.07
CA LEU A 25 4.39 17.08 -0.78
C LEU A 25 5.75 16.42 -0.65
N ASP A 26 6.77 17.26 -0.53
CA ASP A 26 8.14 16.89 -0.24
C ASP A 26 8.21 16.64 1.26
N ILE A 27 8.30 15.38 1.65
CA ILE A 27 8.34 14.98 3.07
C ILE A 27 9.79 15.04 3.58
N GLU A 28 10.77 15.21 2.69
CA GLU A 28 12.19 15.27 3.04
C GLU A 28 12.61 16.68 3.46
N ASP A 29 12.87 16.80 4.75
CA ASP A 29 13.58 17.85 5.49
C ASP A 29 13.00 19.29 5.44
N GLY A 30 12.59 19.80 6.61
CA GLY A 30 12.15 21.19 6.77
C GLY A 30 11.23 21.52 7.94
N GLY A 31 10.68 20.53 8.66
CA GLY A 31 9.83 20.75 9.84
C GLY A 31 8.65 19.77 9.96
N TRP A 32 7.87 19.88 11.05
CA TRP A 32 6.91 18.87 11.53
C TRP A 32 5.84 18.41 10.52
N PRO A 33 5.37 17.15 10.57
CA PRO A 33 5.84 15.98 9.79
C PRO A 33 6.06 16.20 8.27
N SER A 34 6.09 17.45 7.80
CA SER A 34 6.80 17.96 6.63
C SER A 34 6.78 19.50 6.74
N GLY A 35 7.86 20.18 6.34
CA GLY A 35 7.91 21.66 6.32
C GLY A 35 6.82 22.30 5.43
N GLU A 36 6.15 21.51 4.60
CA GLU A 36 5.10 21.92 3.67
C GLU A 36 3.67 21.75 4.23
N ASP A 37 3.45 21.61 5.55
CA ASP A 37 2.11 21.60 6.15
C ASP A 37 1.42 22.98 6.09
N LYS A 38 0.94 23.34 4.89
CA LYS A 38 0.20 24.59 4.60
C LYS A 38 -1.22 24.59 5.15
N LEU A 39 -1.71 23.44 5.62
CA LEU A 39 -3.07 23.29 6.14
C LEU A 39 -3.11 23.24 7.68
N SER A 40 -1.97 23.40 8.35
CA SER A 40 -1.84 23.41 9.81
C SER A 40 -2.43 22.16 10.49
N ARG A 41 -2.25 20.98 9.87
CA ARG A 41 -2.86 19.70 10.29
C ARG A 41 -2.30 19.13 11.58
N ARG A 42 -1.18 19.67 12.07
CA ARG A 42 -0.50 19.22 13.29
C ARG A 42 -1.46 18.95 14.45
N LYS A 43 -2.32 19.91 14.79
CA LYS A 43 -3.18 19.81 16.00
C LYS A 43 -4.20 18.69 15.85
N GLU A 44 -4.81 18.55 14.69
CA GLU A 44 -5.78 17.49 14.41
C GLU A 44 -5.11 16.11 14.45
N ILE A 45 -3.92 15.99 13.83
CA ILE A 45 -3.13 14.75 13.82
C ILE A 45 -2.74 14.33 15.25
N GLU A 46 -2.17 15.25 16.04
CA GLU A 46 -1.76 14.97 17.41
C GLU A 46 -2.96 14.58 18.30
N ASN A 47 -4.11 15.23 18.11
CA ASN A 47 -5.32 14.93 18.89
C ASN A 47 -5.97 13.57 18.53
N LEU A 48 -5.88 13.14 17.27
CA LEU A 48 -6.49 11.88 16.81
C LEU A 48 -5.57 10.67 17.01
N THR A 49 -4.25 10.89 17.08
CA THR A 49 -3.25 9.82 17.24
C THR A 49 -3.50 8.91 18.46
N PRO A 50 -3.90 9.43 19.65
CA PRO A 50 -4.24 8.58 20.79
C PRO A 50 -5.34 7.55 20.52
N LEU A 51 -6.25 7.79 19.56
CA LEU A 51 -7.29 6.83 19.18
C LEU A 51 -6.69 5.61 18.47
N LEU A 52 -5.63 5.81 17.69
CA LEU A 52 -4.92 4.72 17.00
C LEU A 52 -4.03 3.96 17.97
N VAL A 53 -3.24 4.67 18.79
CA VAL A 53 -2.22 4.05 19.65
C VAL A 53 -2.82 3.30 20.83
N ASN A 54 -3.97 3.75 21.36
CA ASN A 54 -4.62 3.12 22.51
C ASN A 54 -5.73 2.13 22.14
N ALA A 55 -5.94 1.85 20.85
CA ALA A 55 -6.95 0.90 20.41
C ALA A 55 -6.62 -0.53 20.90
N GLN A 56 -7.54 -1.14 21.65
CA GLN A 56 -7.38 -2.51 22.17
C GLN A 56 -7.95 -3.59 21.22
N ALA A 57 -8.66 -3.18 20.18
CA ALA A 57 -9.26 -4.03 19.17
C ALA A 57 -9.01 -3.44 17.77
N PRO A 58 -9.11 -4.25 16.70
CA PRO A 58 -8.99 -3.74 15.33
C PRO A 58 -9.95 -2.56 15.08
N LEU A 59 -9.38 -1.43 14.63
CA LEU A 59 -10.10 -0.18 14.43
C LEU A 59 -10.03 0.25 12.97
N VAL A 60 -11.16 0.66 12.41
CA VAL A 60 -11.25 1.31 11.10
C VAL A 60 -11.70 2.75 11.32
N ILE A 61 -10.92 3.71 10.81
CA ILE A 61 -11.25 5.15 10.85
C ILE A 61 -11.61 5.61 9.44
N CYS A 62 -12.78 6.24 9.31
CA CYS A 62 -13.18 6.93 8.09
C CYS A 62 -12.90 8.44 8.24
N LEU A 63 -12.21 9.02 7.26
CA LEU A 63 -11.99 10.47 7.19
C LEU A 63 -12.90 11.06 6.12
N ASP A 64 -13.93 11.79 6.57
CA ASP A 64 -14.87 12.47 5.69
C ASP A 64 -14.58 13.98 5.61
N ALA A 65 -14.56 14.51 4.39
CA ALA A 65 -14.40 15.93 4.09
C ALA A 65 -14.75 16.21 2.61
N PRO A 66 -15.01 17.47 2.22
CA PRO A 66 -15.20 17.83 0.81
C PRO A 66 -14.00 17.52 -0.10
N TRP A 67 -14.25 17.47 -1.41
CA TRP A 67 -13.17 17.42 -2.42
C TRP A 67 -12.28 18.66 -2.30
N GLY A 68 -10.97 18.46 -2.43
CA GLY A 68 -9.98 19.54 -2.28
C GLY A 68 -9.63 19.91 -0.82
N ALA A 69 -10.27 19.32 0.19
CA ALA A 69 -9.97 19.61 1.61
C ALA A 69 -8.60 19.08 2.11
N GLY A 70 -7.81 18.42 1.25
CA GLY A 70 -6.49 17.90 1.61
C GLY A 70 -6.53 16.60 2.43
N LYS A 71 -7.53 15.73 2.23
CA LYS A 71 -7.60 14.42 2.91
C LYS A 71 -6.36 13.54 2.66
N THR A 72 -5.92 13.46 1.40
CA THR A 72 -4.70 12.72 1.05
C THR A 72 -3.48 13.30 1.75
N THR A 73 -3.34 14.62 1.75
CA THR A 73 -2.29 15.35 2.49
C THR A 73 -2.33 15.00 3.97
N PHE A 74 -3.51 15.03 4.58
CA PHE A 74 -3.70 14.70 5.99
C PHE A 74 -3.22 13.28 6.32
N VAL A 75 -3.63 12.27 5.54
CA VAL A 75 -3.22 10.87 5.77
C VAL A 75 -1.71 10.70 5.58
N ARG A 76 -1.11 11.38 4.60
CA ARG A 76 0.35 11.33 4.39
C ARG A 76 1.13 11.97 5.53
N LEU A 77 0.72 13.15 5.99
CA LEU A 77 1.32 13.82 7.16
C LEU A 77 1.13 12.98 8.43
N TRP A 78 -0.02 12.35 8.60
CA TRP A 78 -0.28 11.50 9.76
C TRP A 78 0.58 10.23 9.72
N SER A 79 0.69 9.57 8.56
CA SER A 79 1.57 8.42 8.35
C SER A 79 3.02 8.75 8.71
N GLU A 80 3.50 9.93 8.32
CA GLU A 80 4.85 10.37 8.66
C GLU A 80 5.00 10.70 10.15
N TYR A 81 4.04 11.40 10.74
CA TYR A 81 4.03 11.64 12.18
C TYR A 81 4.06 10.33 12.99
N LEU A 82 3.31 9.30 12.56
CA LEU A 82 3.36 7.99 13.19
C LEU A 82 4.77 7.37 13.13
N ARG A 83 5.53 7.56 12.04
CA ARG A 83 6.93 7.09 11.97
C ARG A 83 7.82 7.81 12.98
N THR A 84 7.66 9.12 13.16
CA THR A 84 8.50 9.91 14.09
C THR A 84 8.32 9.49 15.55
N ILE A 85 7.16 8.92 15.89
CA ILE A 85 6.88 8.34 17.21
C ILE A 85 7.02 6.81 17.25
N ASN A 86 7.73 6.22 16.28
CA ASN A 86 8.02 4.78 16.17
C ASN A 86 6.78 3.86 16.06
N VAL A 87 5.67 4.38 15.53
CA VAL A 87 4.48 3.57 15.22
C VAL A 87 4.60 3.06 13.78
N ALA A 88 4.80 1.74 13.66
CA ALA A 88 4.85 1.05 12.37
C ALA A 88 3.56 1.26 11.58
N ASN A 89 3.68 1.77 10.35
CA ASN A 89 2.53 2.04 9.50
C ASN A 89 2.87 1.88 8.01
N LEU A 90 1.83 1.59 7.22
CA LEU A 90 1.87 1.39 5.78
C LEU A 90 0.90 2.36 5.12
N TYR A 91 1.33 2.97 4.02
CA TYR A 91 0.48 3.83 3.19
C TYR A 91 0.23 3.14 1.85
N LEU A 92 -1.04 3.07 1.44
CA LEU A 92 -1.46 2.55 0.14
C LEU A 92 -2.48 3.51 -0.48
N ASN A 93 -2.18 4.01 -1.68
CA ASN A 93 -3.15 4.75 -2.48
C ASN A 93 -3.86 3.80 -3.45
N ALA A 94 -5.14 3.54 -3.21
CA ALA A 94 -5.93 2.65 -4.05
C ALA A 94 -6.10 3.18 -5.48
N TRP A 95 -6.11 4.50 -5.68
CA TRP A 95 -6.26 5.11 -7.01
C TRP A 95 -5.03 4.93 -7.90
N GLU A 96 -3.84 4.86 -7.31
CA GLU A 96 -2.61 4.62 -8.06
C GLU A 96 -2.48 3.16 -8.52
N SER A 97 -3.30 2.27 -7.97
CA SER A 97 -3.23 0.83 -8.19
C SER A 97 -4.57 0.24 -8.63
N ASP A 98 -5.48 1.08 -9.12
CA ASP A 98 -6.80 0.69 -9.60
C ASP A 98 -6.76 -0.17 -10.88
N PHE A 99 -5.64 -0.11 -11.61
CA PHE A 99 -5.35 -0.96 -12.75
C PHE A 99 -5.05 -2.42 -12.36
N ALA A 100 -4.82 -2.71 -11.08
CA ALA A 100 -4.54 -4.07 -10.64
C ALA A 100 -5.80 -4.93 -10.69
N GLU A 101 -5.72 -6.08 -11.37
CA GLU A 101 -6.84 -7.01 -11.50
C GLU A 101 -7.34 -7.57 -10.15
N ASP A 102 -6.42 -7.76 -9.19
CA ASP A 102 -6.75 -8.18 -7.83
C ASP A 102 -6.29 -7.12 -6.82
N PRO A 103 -7.20 -6.57 -5.99
CA PRO A 103 -6.86 -5.53 -5.01
C PRO A 103 -5.91 -5.99 -3.89
N LEU A 104 -5.73 -7.30 -3.69
CA LEU A 104 -4.75 -7.83 -2.76
C LEU A 104 -3.31 -7.69 -3.29
N LEU A 105 -3.11 -7.65 -4.61
CA LEU A 105 -1.77 -7.55 -5.19
C LEU A 105 -1.06 -6.23 -4.81
N PRO A 106 -1.70 -5.05 -4.92
CA PRO A 106 -1.12 -3.80 -4.43
C PRO A 106 -0.79 -3.84 -2.94
N LEU A 107 -1.67 -4.39 -2.11
CA LEU A 107 -1.44 -4.52 -0.66
C LEU A 107 -0.21 -5.38 -0.35
N ILE A 108 -0.10 -6.54 -1.02
CA ILE A 108 1.04 -7.46 -0.86
C ILE A 108 2.33 -6.80 -1.36
N SER A 109 2.29 -6.06 -2.46
CA SER A 109 3.45 -5.32 -2.97
C SER A 109 3.92 -4.24 -1.97
N THR A 110 2.98 -3.49 -1.38
CA THR A 110 3.29 -2.50 -0.36
C THR A 110 3.88 -3.14 0.90
N LEU A 111 3.35 -4.28 1.32
CA LEU A 111 3.91 -5.08 2.42
C LEU A 111 5.33 -5.57 2.09
N ASP A 112 5.57 -6.09 0.88
CA ASP A 112 6.90 -6.59 0.46
C ASP A 112 7.96 -5.50 0.55
N LYS A 113 7.64 -4.29 0.08
CA LYS A 113 8.55 -3.14 0.15
C LYS A 113 8.86 -2.76 1.60
N TRP A 114 7.82 -2.65 2.44
CA TRP A 114 8.00 -2.26 3.84
C TRP A 114 8.76 -3.32 4.63
N ILE A 115 8.38 -4.59 4.49
CA ILE A 115 9.05 -5.70 5.16
C ILE A 115 10.51 -5.77 4.70
N SER A 116 10.80 -5.62 3.39
CA SER A 116 12.18 -5.65 2.90
C SER A 116 13.04 -4.49 3.39
N ALA A 117 12.44 -3.34 3.70
CA ALA A 117 13.15 -2.20 4.29
C ALA A 117 13.40 -2.35 5.79
N GLU A 118 12.60 -3.17 6.48
CA GLU A 118 12.62 -3.33 7.94
C GLU A 118 13.30 -4.64 8.40
N LEU A 119 13.57 -5.56 7.48
CA LEU A 119 14.10 -6.90 7.79
C LEU A 119 15.61 -7.02 7.62
N ASP A 120 16.33 -6.84 8.72
CA ASP A 120 17.71 -7.33 8.85
C ASP A 120 17.78 -8.75 9.44
N GLU A 121 16.70 -9.25 10.07
CA GLU A 121 16.69 -10.55 10.73
C GLU A 121 16.39 -11.76 9.81
N SER A 122 17.17 -12.83 9.99
CA SER A 122 17.08 -14.06 9.18
C SER A 122 15.74 -14.80 9.32
N LYS A 123 15.14 -14.81 10.52
CA LYS A 123 13.88 -15.54 10.80
C LYS A 123 12.68 -14.89 10.14
N ALA A 124 12.56 -13.57 10.24
CA ALA A 124 11.44 -12.84 9.67
C ALA A 124 11.52 -12.76 8.14
N LYS A 125 12.74 -12.75 7.57
CA LYS A 125 12.96 -12.91 6.12
C LYS A 125 12.53 -14.29 5.62
N ALA A 126 12.81 -15.34 6.39
CA ALA A 126 12.36 -16.69 6.06
C ALA A 126 10.83 -16.83 6.14
N ALA A 127 10.19 -16.24 7.16
CA ALA A 127 8.73 -16.21 7.28
C ALA A 127 8.08 -15.44 6.14
N TRP A 128 8.63 -14.27 5.77
CA TRP A 128 8.13 -13.49 4.64
C TRP A 128 8.28 -14.22 3.30
N SER A 129 9.41 -14.89 3.08
CA SER A 129 9.62 -15.74 1.90
C SER A 129 8.55 -16.84 1.79
N LYS A 130 8.20 -17.47 2.92
CA LYS A 130 7.09 -18.45 2.96
C LYS A 130 5.74 -17.82 2.66
N ALA A 131 5.45 -16.64 3.21
CA ALA A 131 4.22 -15.91 2.92
C ALA A 131 4.09 -15.62 1.42
N LYS A 132 5.16 -15.16 0.77
CA LYS A 132 5.19 -14.87 -0.67
C LYS A 132 4.92 -16.09 -1.55
N LYS A 133 5.31 -17.30 -1.13
CA LYS A 133 5.02 -18.53 -1.89
C LYS A 133 3.52 -18.86 -1.97
N VAL A 134 2.71 -18.38 -1.01
CA VAL A 134 1.26 -18.63 -0.96
C VAL A 134 0.48 -17.59 -1.79
N VAL A 135 1.07 -16.41 -2.05
CA VAL A 135 0.43 -15.30 -2.77
C VAL A 135 -0.11 -15.69 -4.15
N PRO A 136 0.64 -16.42 -5.02
CA PRO A 136 0.11 -16.83 -6.32
C PRO A 136 -1.16 -17.68 -6.23
N GLY A 137 -1.32 -18.51 -5.19
CA GLY A 137 -2.53 -19.31 -4.97
C GLY A 137 -3.74 -18.44 -4.62
N ILE A 138 -3.51 -17.35 -3.88
CA ILE A 138 -4.55 -16.37 -3.54
C ILE A 138 -4.97 -15.60 -4.80
N LEU A 139 -4.01 -15.07 -5.57
CA LEU A 139 -4.27 -14.25 -6.77
C LEU A 139 -4.83 -15.03 -7.96
N LYS A 140 -4.44 -16.30 -8.17
CA LYS A 140 -5.00 -17.11 -9.26
C LYS A 140 -6.42 -17.60 -8.99
N SER A 141 -6.85 -17.62 -7.73
CA SER A 141 -8.19 -18.06 -7.35
C SER A 141 -9.29 -17.02 -7.64
N THR A 142 -8.91 -15.75 -7.82
CA THR A 142 -9.81 -14.63 -8.14
C THR A 142 -9.97 -14.42 -9.64
N ALA A 143 -8.98 -14.82 -10.45
CA ALA A 143 -9.10 -14.84 -11.90
C ALA A 143 -10.19 -15.84 -12.33
N VAL A 144 -11.31 -15.34 -12.82
CA VAL A 144 -12.43 -16.14 -13.34
C VAL A 144 -11.92 -16.98 -14.51
N ALA A 145 -11.67 -18.27 -14.27
CA ALA A 145 -11.70 -19.40 -15.20
C ALA A 145 -11.40 -19.14 -16.70
N ALA A 146 -10.40 -18.32 -17.03
CA ALA A 146 -10.03 -18.01 -18.42
C ALA A 146 -8.55 -18.28 -18.75
N ALA A 147 -7.80 -18.93 -17.85
CA ALA A 147 -6.44 -19.38 -18.14
C ALA A 147 -6.42 -20.89 -18.40
N LYS A 148 -6.55 -21.27 -19.67
CA LYS A 148 -6.22 -22.64 -20.13
C LYS A 148 -4.73 -22.93 -19.86
N ALA A 149 -4.50 -23.92 -19.01
CA ALA A 149 -3.40 -24.90 -19.07
C ALA A 149 -1.91 -24.45 -19.05
N ALA A 150 -1.53 -23.17 -18.99
CA ALA A 150 -0.11 -22.81 -19.10
C ALA A 150 0.62 -22.52 -17.77
N SER A 151 -0.10 -22.25 -16.67
CA SER A 151 0.50 -21.56 -15.51
C SER A 151 0.76 -22.43 -14.28
N PHE A 152 0.55 -23.74 -14.36
CA PHE A 152 0.63 -24.66 -13.20
C PHE A 152 1.97 -25.40 -13.07
N GLY A 153 2.79 -25.49 -14.12
CA GLY A 153 4.01 -26.31 -14.12
C GLY A 153 5.29 -25.64 -13.59
N LEU A 154 5.23 -24.42 -13.02
CA LEU A 154 6.44 -23.64 -12.70
C LEU A 154 6.52 -23.13 -11.25
N LEU A 155 5.51 -23.36 -10.42
CA LEU A 155 5.52 -22.84 -9.05
C LEU A 155 5.74 -23.98 -8.06
N ASP A 156 6.87 -23.90 -7.36
CA ASP A 156 7.26 -24.73 -6.22
C ASP A 156 6.39 -24.37 -5.00
N ILE A 157 5.08 -24.59 -5.16
CA ILE A 157 4.05 -24.39 -4.15
C ILE A 157 4.02 -25.65 -3.29
N ASP A 158 3.79 -25.49 -2.00
CA ASP A 158 3.71 -26.58 -1.04
C ASP A 158 2.85 -27.76 -1.55
N LYS A 159 3.30 -29.00 -1.31
CA LYS A 159 2.69 -30.22 -1.88
C LYS A 159 1.21 -30.36 -1.56
N GLU A 160 0.76 -29.81 -0.43
CA GLU A 160 -0.65 -29.78 -0.08
C GLU A 160 -1.48 -28.90 -1.00
N ILE A 161 -0.97 -27.73 -1.42
CA ILE A 161 -1.66 -26.82 -2.34
C ILE A 161 -1.57 -27.35 -3.77
N GLU A 162 -0.43 -27.95 -4.15
CA GLU A 162 -0.28 -28.61 -5.45
C GLU A 162 -1.28 -29.76 -5.59
N LYS A 163 -1.42 -30.59 -4.55
CA LYS A 163 -2.44 -31.66 -4.49
C LYS A 163 -3.86 -31.10 -4.58
N LEU A 164 -4.17 -30.05 -3.83
CA LEU A 164 -5.48 -29.40 -3.85
C LEU A 164 -5.80 -28.78 -5.23
N ALA A 165 -4.80 -28.20 -5.89
CA ALA A 165 -4.94 -27.64 -7.23
C ALA A 165 -5.09 -28.71 -8.31
N ALA A 166 -4.34 -29.82 -8.20
CA ALA A 166 -4.46 -30.96 -9.09
C ALA A 166 -5.84 -31.63 -9.00
N ASP A 167 -6.38 -31.77 -7.78
CA ASP A 167 -7.73 -32.29 -7.54
C ASP A 167 -8.82 -31.38 -8.17
N VAL A 168 -8.61 -30.05 -8.15
CA VAL A 168 -9.52 -29.07 -8.77
C VAL A 168 -9.45 -29.06 -10.31
N VAL A 169 -8.31 -29.41 -10.92
CA VAL A 169 -8.14 -29.48 -12.37
C VAL A 169 -8.76 -30.76 -12.96
N GLY A 170 -8.81 -31.85 -12.18
CA GLY A 170 -9.36 -33.14 -12.61
C GLY A 170 -10.89 -33.19 -12.74
N ALA A 171 -11.62 -32.35 -12.03
CA ALA A 171 -13.08 -32.29 -12.07
C ALA A 171 -13.56 -31.11 -12.93
N ALA A 172 -13.94 -31.39 -14.18
CA ALA A 172 -14.62 -30.39 -15.01
C ALA A 172 -15.97 -30.03 -14.37
N VAL A 173 -16.12 -28.76 -13.97
CA VAL A 173 -17.37 -28.02 -13.66
C VAL A 173 -17.93 -28.08 -12.21
N GLY A 174 -17.44 -28.94 -11.30
CA GLY A 174 -17.60 -28.74 -9.84
C GLY A 174 -16.23 -28.40 -9.24
N ASP A 175 -15.99 -27.40 -8.40
CA ASP A 175 -16.77 -27.03 -7.24
C ASP A 175 -16.41 -25.57 -6.88
N VAL A 176 -17.37 -24.64 -6.98
CA VAL A 176 -17.17 -23.25 -6.51
C VAL A 176 -16.80 -23.25 -5.03
N VAL A 177 -17.32 -24.22 -4.28
CA VAL A 177 -17.06 -24.41 -2.85
C VAL A 177 -15.61 -24.84 -2.61
N ASP A 178 -15.05 -25.74 -3.41
CA ASP A 178 -13.64 -26.15 -3.23
C ASP A 178 -12.67 -25.02 -3.53
N ARG A 179 -12.92 -24.24 -4.60
CA ARG A 179 -12.11 -23.04 -4.90
C ARG A 179 -12.16 -22.03 -3.75
N PHE A 180 -13.34 -21.84 -3.15
CA PHE A 180 -13.51 -21.00 -1.99
C PHE A 180 -12.74 -21.53 -0.77
N ASN A 181 -12.83 -22.84 -0.51
CA ASN A 181 -12.11 -23.50 0.60
C ASN A 181 -10.59 -23.42 0.43
N VAL A 182 -10.07 -23.64 -0.79
CA VAL A 182 -8.64 -23.47 -1.13
C VAL A 182 -8.19 -22.05 -0.83
N LYS A 183 -8.99 -21.04 -1.24
CA LYS A 183 -8.71 -19.63 -1.00
C LYS A 183 -8.70 -19.32 0.50
N GLN A 184 -9.66 -19.83 1.26
CA GLN A 184 -9.71 -19.63 2.71
C GLN A 184 -8.47 -20.18 3.41
N LYS A 185 -8.09 -21.43 3.12
CA LYS A 185 -6.87 -22.06 3.67
C LYS A 185 -5.60 -21.29 3.29
N SER A 186 -5.51 -20.86 2.03
CA SER A 186 -4.36 -20.07 1.55
C SER A 186 -4.27 -18.72 2.27
N LEU A 187 -5.40 -18.06 2.52
CA LEU A 187 -5.47 -16.82 3.29
C LEU A 187 -5.09 -17.03 4.76
N GLU A 188 -5.53 -18.11 5.38
CA GLU A 188 -5.17 -18.47 6.75
C GLU A 188 -3.66 -18.72 6.88
N GLN A 189 -3.08 -19.48 5.96
CA GLN A 189 -1.63 -19.70 5.89
C GLN A 189 -0.86 -18.40 5.67
N PHE A 190 -1.31 -17.55 4.74
CA PHE A 190 -0.70 -16.24 4.50
C PHE A 190 -0.73 -15.37 5.76
N LYS A 191 -1.89 -15.24 6.42
CA LYS A 191 -2.03 -14.47 7.68
C LYS A 191 -1.10 -15.00 8.77
N LYS A 192 -0.97 -16.32 8.89
CA LYS A 192 -0.07 -16.95 9.86
C LYS A 192 1.40 -16.61 9.59
N GLN A 193 1.87 -16.77 8.35
CA GLN A 193 3.26 -16.45 7.99
C GLN A 193 3.54 -14.94 8.08
N LEU A 194 2.58 -14.10 7.70
CA LEU A 194 2.68 -12.65 7.84
C LEU A 194 2.80 -12.25 9.32
N SER A 195 2.01 -12.86 10.21
CA SER A 195 2.09 -12.56 11.66
C SER A 195 3.47 -12.88 12.21
N ILE A 196 4.06 -14.03 11.85
CA ILE A 196 5.42 -14.41 12.26
C ILE A 196 6.47 -13.43 11.71
N ALA A 197 6.31 -12.98 10.46
CA ALA A 197 7.22 -12.01 9.86
C ALA A 197 7.14 -10.65 10.58
N LEU A 198 5.93 -10.16 10.87
CA LEU A 198 5.70 -8.89 11.56
C LEU A 198 6.18 -8.92 13.01
N GLU A 199 5.94 -10.02 13.74
CA GLU A 199 6.45 -10.18 15.10
C GLU A 199 7.98 -10.06 15.13
N GLY A 200 8.67 -10.72 14.20
CA GLY A 200 10.13 -10.60 14.09
C GLY A 200 10.61 -9.19 13.77
N CYS A 201 9.93 -8.45 12.88
CA CYS A 201 10.24 -7.03 12.63
C CYS A 201 10.09 -6.17 13.88
N LEU A 202 8.99 -6.36 14.63
CA LEU A 202 8.64 -5.51 15.77
C LEU A 202 9.47 -5.85 17.02
N THR A 203 9.91 -7.09 17.19
CA THR A 203 10.82 -7.47 18.28
C THR A 203 12.21 -6.87 18.08
N ALA A 204 12.74 -6.86 16.86
CA ALA A 204 14.05 -6.27 16.55
C ALA A 204 14.12 -4.79 16.97
N LYS A 205 13.05 -4.02 16.70
CA LYS A 205 12.95 -2.60 17.06
C LYS A 205 12.82 -2.29 18.55
N LYS A 206 12.43 -3.25 19.39
CA LYS A 206 12.34 -3.03 20.86
C LYS A 206 13.66 -3.25 21.59
N THR A 207 14.64 -3.89 20.93
CA THR A 207 15.94 -4.26 21.50
C THR A 207 17.10 -3.38 21.02
N SER A 208 16.85 -2.44 20.11
CA SER A 208 17.77 -1.35 19.73
C SER A 208 17.34 -0.04 20.38
#